data_AF-A0A958FFF6-F1
#
_entry.id   AF-A0A958FFF6-F1
#
_cell.length_a   1.000
_cell.length_b   1.000
_cell.length_c   1.000
_cell.angle_alpha   90.00
_cell.angle_beta   90.00
_cell.angle_gamma   90.00
#
_symmetry.space_group_name_H-M   'P 1'
#
loop_
_entity.id
_entity.type
_entity.pdbx_description
1 polymer ?
#
loop_
_entity_poly.entity_id
_entity_poly.type
_entity_poly.pdbx_seq_one_letter_code
_entity_poly.pdbx_strand_id
1 'polypeptide(L)'
;LEIVCESGLRSVPLLIALVNLTFLSKRYLPLHASAFLYNGVANMVTGWAKGGKTEGLLAFANHGAAYIADEWTIIAEGGDECFGIAEPIRLWDWQFRHIPHVQDKISRQKKLLFKSIHTMDALGRGLGKSPLRKSFPVKVLSEALPAFKRQLNVRLQPNDIFQERFCKSAPIDKIFLIMSHDDASITVEPYAAEAIAEQMISSNQYELMPFLEHYRAFTFAFPELRNPFLDSMTELQSELLVKAFAGREAYRVLHPYPVAFEALYTAMKPYCESKAAVGEGSK
;
A
#
# COMPACT_ATOMS: atom_id res chain seq x y z
N LEU A 1 -14.57 -7.93 20.22
CA LEU A 1 -15.43 -7.37 19.16
C LEU A 1 -16.28 -8.52 18.67
N GLU A 2 -17.59 -8.41 18.77
CA GLU A 2 -18.53 -9.35 18.18
C GLU A 2 -19.19 -8.64 16.99
N ILE A 3 -19.14 -9.24 15.80
CA ILE A 3 -19.79 -8.73 14.59
C ILE A 3 -20.87 -9.73 14.19
N VAL A 4 -22.13 -9.30 14.29
CA VAL A 4 -23.28 -10.10 13.87
C VAL A 4 -23.64 -9.69 12.44
N CYS A 5 -23.61 -10.64 11.51
CA CYS A 5 -23.98 -10.42 10.11
C CYS A 5 -24.74 -11.61 9.55
N GLU A 6 -25.51 -11.37 8.48
CA GLU A 6 -26.18 -12.45 7.76
C GLU A 6 -25.17 -13.45 7.18
N SER A 7 -25.51 -14.73 7.24
CA SER A 7 -24.70 -15.79 6.65
C SER A 7 -24.75 -15.74 5.12
N GLY A 8 -23.65 -16.07 4.44
CA GLY A 8 -23.60 -16.17 2.97
C GLY A 8 -23.26 -14.87 2.23
N LEU A 9 -22.99 -13.78 2.95
CA LEU A 9 -22.50 -12.54 2.35
C LEU A 9 -21.09 -12.74 1.77
N ARG A 10 -20.86 -12.19 0.57
CA ARG A 10 -19.52 -12.19 -0.08
C ARG A 10 -18.50 -11.33 0.66
N SER A 11 -18.99 -10.31 1.37
CA SER A 11 -18.19 -9.36 2.15
C SER A 11 -19.08 -8.71 3.20
N VAL A 12 -18.53 -8.46 4.38
CA VAL A 12 -19.20 -7.65 5.41
C VAL A 12 -18.91 -6.17 5.12
N PRO A 13 -19.94 -5.34 4.84
CA PRO A 13 -19.75 -3.92 4.58
C PRO A 13 -19.04 -3.22 5.74
N LEU A 14 -18.15 -2.27 5.43
CA LEU A 14 -17.43 -1.46 6.42
C LEU A 14 -16.58 -2.25 7.44
N LEU A 15 -16.36 -3.55 7.24
CA LEU A 15 -15.63 -4.42 8.19
C LEU A 15 -14.27 -3.85 8.57
N ILE A 16 -13.47 -3.43 7.57
CA ILE A 16 -12.14 -2.87 7.80
C ILE A 16 -12.23 -1.56 8.60
N ALA A 17 -13.19 -0.68 8.29
CA ALA A 17 -13.40 0.54 9.06
C ALA A 17 -13.76 0.24 10.52
N LEU A 18 -14.65 -0.73 10.77
CA LEU A 18 -15.03 -1.15 12.12
C LEU A 18 -13.85 -1.76 12.91
N VAL A 19 -13.03 -2.58 12.24
CA VAL A 19 -11.81 -3.14 12.83
C VAL A 19 -10.82 -2.02 13.18
N ASN A 20 -10.58 -1.08 12.26
CA ASN A 20 -9.69 0.05 12.47
C ASN A 20 -10.16 0.96 13.62
N LEU A 21 -11.46 1.28 13.67
CA LEU A 21 -12.05 2.05 14.76
C LEU A 21 -11.96 1.31 16.10
N THR A 22 -12.06 -0.02 16.08
CA THR A 22 -11.86 -0.84 17.29
C THR A 22 -10.41 -0.77 17.78
N PHE A 23 -9.42 -0.85 16.89
CA PHE A 23 -8.02 -0.63 17.26
C PHE A 23 -7.79 0.79 17.81
N LEU A 24 -8.35 1.80 17.15
CA LEU A 24 -8.25 3.19 17.58
C LEU A 24 -8.86 3.42 18.96
N SER A 25 -10.01 2.82 19.27
CA SER A 25 -10.63 2.88 20.60
C SER A 25 -9.75 2.28 21.71
N LYS A 26 -8.79 1.43 21.35
CA LYS A 26 -7.79 0.82 22.23
C LYS A 26 -6.43 1.51 22.17
N ARG A 27 -6.36 2.71 21.58
CA ARG A 27 -5.15 3.50 21.40
C ARG A 27 -4.07 2.86 20.52
N TYR A 28 -4.47 1.91 19.66
CA TYR A 28 -3.65 1.49 18.52
C TYR A 28 -4.02 2.35 17.31
N LEU A 29 -3.04 2.76 16.53
CA LEU A 29 -3.23 3.56 15.34
C LEU A 29 -3.18 2.68 14.09
N PRO A 30 -4.33 2.42 13.42
CA PRO A 30 -4.31 1.89 12.05
C PRO A 30 -3.85 2.98 11.10
N LEU A 31 -2.90 2.64 10.25
CA LEU A 31 -2.37 3.53 9.22
C LEU A 31 -2.39 2.81 7.87
N HIS A 32 -2.82 3.52 6.81
CA HIS A 32 -2.73 3.04 5.43
C HIS A 32 -1.28 3.07 4.94
N ALA A 33 -0.50 2.10 5.43
CA ALA A 33 0.93 2.00 5.23
C ALA A 33 1.35 0.54 5.04
N SER A 34 2.41 0.35 4.27
CA SER A 34 3.14 -0.91 4.16
C SER A 34 4.33 -0.91 5.13
N ALA A 35 4.73 -2.06 5.64
CA ALA A 35 5.86 -2.19 6.54
C ALA A 35 6.66 -3.46 6.27
N PHE A 36 7.98 -3.37 6.42
CA PHE A 36 8.89 -4.49 6.26
C PHE A 36 10.15 -4.35 7.12
N LEU A 37 10.72 -5.49 7.50
CA LEU A 37 12.02 -5.57 8.16
C LEU A 37 13.10 -5.84 7.11
N TYR A 38 14.13 -5.01 7.08
CA TYR A 38 15.28 -5.17 6.18
C TYR A 38 16.57 -4.89 6.94
N ASN A 39 17.51 -5.83 6.94
CA ASN A 39 18.78 -5.74 7.68
C ASN A 39 18.63 -5.33 9.15
N GLY A 40 17.59 -5.85 9.82
CA GLY A 40 17.29 -5.56 11.23
C GLY A 40 16.66 -4.19 11.49
N VAL A 41 16.34 -3.43 10.45
CA VAL A 41 15.67 -2.12 10.53
C VAL A 41 14.25 -2.24 9.97
N ALA A 42 13.28 -1.81 10.75
CA ALA A 42 11.88 -1.85 10.37
C ALA A 42 11.47 -0.52 9.70
N ASN A 43 11.09 -0.66 8.43
CA ASN A 43 10.79 0.44 7.52
C ASN A 43 9.29 0.48 7.28
N MET A 44 8.69 1.65 7.47
CA MET A 44 7.29 1.90 7.15
C MET A 44 7.19 2.82 5.94
N VAL A 45 6.42 2.43 4.95
CA VAL A 45 6.16 3.17 3.72
C VAL A 45 4.71 3.60 3.71
N THR A 46 4.50 4.91 3.79
CA THR A 46 3.19 5.55 3.89
C THR A 46 2.99 6.57 2.78
N GLY A 47 1.76 6.96 2.51
CA GLY A 47 1.42 7.93 1.47
C GLY A 47 -0.01 7.76 0.98
N TRP A 48 -0.40 8.62 0.05
CA TRP A 48 -1.76 8.61 -0.51
C TRP A 48 -2.07 7.31 -1.26
N ALA A 49 -3.35 7.06 -1.51
CA ALA A 49 -3.79 5.94 -2.34
C ALA A 49 -3.08 5.96 -3.71
N LYS A 50 -2.52 4.81 -4.12
CA LYS A 50 -1.69 4.64 -5.34
C LYS A 50 -0.39 5.45 -5.36
N GLY A 51 0.08 5.92 -4.19
CA GLY A 51 1.33 6.68 -4.07
C GLY A 51 2.62 5.85 -4.14
N GLY A 52 2.55 4.52 -4.27
CA GLY A 52 3.73 3.65 -4.34
C GLY A 52 4.05 2.82 -3.10
N LYS A 53 3.15 2.77 -2.10
CA LYS A 53 3.41 2.07 -0.81
C LYS A 53 3.78 0.59 -1.01
N THR A 54 2.90 -0.13 -1.70
CA THR A 54 3.12 -1.53 -2.06
C THR A 54 4.35 -1.67 -2.94
N GLU A 55 4.60 -0.78 -3.90
CA GLU A 55 5.81 -0.79 -4.72
C GLU A 55 7.09 -0.64 -3.87
N GLY A 56 7.08 0.25 -2.87
CA GLY A 56 8.18 0.42 -1.91
C GLY A 56 8.44 -0.84 -1.10
N LEU A 57 7.39 -1.50 -0.61
CA LEU A 57 7.47 -2.80 0.06
C LEU A 57 8.04 -3.90 -0.89
N LEU A 58 7.47 -4.01 -2.09
CA LEU A 58 7.82 -5.05 -3.05
C LEU A 58 9.22 -4.87 -3.64
N ALA A 59 9.72 -3.63 -3.70
CA ALA A 59 11.09 -3.35 -4.11
C ALA A 59 12.12 -4.08 -3.25
N PHE A 60 11.82 -4.34 -1.97
CA PHE A 60 12.71 -5.05 -1.05
C PHE A 60 12.44 -6.57 -0.96
N ALA A 61 11.37 -7.08 -1.58
CA ALA A 61 10.98 -8.48 -1.48
C ALA A 61 12.07 -9.45 -2.02
N ASN A 62 12.74 -9.07 -3.10
CA ASN A 62 13.85 -9.85 -3.69
C ASN A 62 15.17 -9.67 -2.95
N HIS A 63 15.27 -8.65 -2.08
CA HIS A 63 16.50 -8.28 -1.39
C HIS A 63 16.53 -8.76 0.06
N GLY A 64 15.73 -9.77 0.40
CA GLY A 64 15.79 -10.41 1.71
C GLY A 64 14.96 -9.75 2.80
N ALA A 65 14.12 -8.75 2.49
CA ALA A 65 13.21 -8.21 3.48
C ALA A 65 12.18 -9.24 3.96
N ALA A 66 11.74 -9.06 5.20
CA ALA A 66 10.64 -9.80 5.81
C ALA A 66 9.39 -8.92 5.86
N TYR A 67 8.26 -9.52 5.50
CA TYR A 67 6.96 -8.85 5.48
C TYR A 67 6.45 -8.56 6.89
N ILE A 68 5.91 -7.35 7.10
CA ILE A 68 5.12 -6.98 8.29
C ILE A 68 3.67 -6.66 7.87
N ALA A 69 3.49 -5.74 6.92
CA ALA A 69 2.18 -5.24 6.48
C ALA A 69 2.23 -4.67 5.05
N ASP A 70 1.09 -4.57 4.35
CA ASP A 70 0.97 -3.88 3.04
C ASP A 70 -0.12 -2.81 3.02
N GLU A 71 -1.35 -3.18 3.39
CA GLU A 71 -2.51 -2.26 3.36
C GLU A 71 -2.79 -1.60 4.71
N TRP A 72 -2.75 -2.33 5.82
CA TRP A 72 -3.00 -1.75 7.13
C TRP A 72 -1.88 -2.13 8.10
N THR A 73 -1.11 -1.12 8.51
CA THR A 73 -0.15 -1.23 9.60
C THR A 73 -0.82 -0.72 10.86
N ILE A 74 -0.92 -1.57 11.88
CA ILE A 74 -1.42 -1.23 13.20
C ILE A 74 -0.22 -0.87 14.08
N ILE A 75 -0.24 0.31 14.68
CA ILE A 75 0.89 0.90 15.40
C ILE A 75 0.49 1.11 16.87
N ALA A 76 1.32 0.65 17.81
CA ALA A 76 1.17 0.98 19.22
C ALA A 76 1.45 2.47 19.48
N GLU A 77 0.92 3.03 20.57
CA GLU A 77 0.96 4.48 20.84
C GLU A 77 2.35 5.13 20.72
N GLY A 78 3.44 4.42 21.07
CA GLY A 78 4.82 4.93 20.99
C GLY A 78 5.58 4.58 19.70
N GLY A 79 4.96 3.84 18.77
CA GLY A 79 5.64 3.31 17.59
C GLY A 79 6.73 2.27 17.92
N ASP A 80 6.74 1.75 19.15
CA ASP A 80 7.61 0.69 19.65
C ASP A 80 7.19 -0.70 19.17
N GLU A 81 5.94 -0.82 18.70
CA GLU A 81 5.43 -2.02 18.05
C GLU A 81 4.51 -1.63 16.89
N CYS A 82 4.70 -2.28 15.75
CA CYS A 82 3.77 -2.29 14.63
C CYS A 82 3.59 -3.70 14.09
N PHE A 83 2.41 -3.99 13.57
CA PHE A 83 2.06 -5.27 12.96
C PHE A 83 1.01 -5.09 11.88
N GLY A 84 0.95 -6.04 10.93
CA GLY A 84 -0.03 -6.03 9.85
C GLY A 84 -1.12 -7.07 10.00
N ILE A 85 -2.22 -6.86 9.28
CA ILE A 85 -3.15 -7.93 8.94
C ILE A 85 -2.64 -8.54 7.63
N ALA A 86 -2.24 -9.82 7.68
CA ALA A 86 -1.72 -10.52 6.52
C ALA A 86 -2.84 -10.80 5.51
N GLU A 87 -3.03 -9.88 4.57
CA GLU A 87 -3.96 -10.04 3.46
C GLU A 87 -3.22 -10.37 2.15
N PRO A 88 -3.87 -11.07 1.20
CA PRO A 88 -3.29 -11.30 -0.11
C PRO A 88 -2.98 -9.99 -0.85
N ILE A 89 -1.71 -9.80 -1.21
CA ILE A 89 -1.20 -8.62 -1.93
C ILE A 89 -1.65 -8.70 -3.39
N ARG A 90 -2.21 -7.58 -3.89
CA ARG A 90 -2.62 -7.47 -5.30
C ARG A 90 -1.44 -7.07 -6.17
N LEU A 91 -0.95 -8.00 -6.97
CA LEU A 91 0.09 -7.76 -7.95
C LEU A 91 -0.49 -7.52 -9.34
N TRP A 92 -0.07 -6.43 -9.97
CA TRP A 92 -0.38 -6.07 -11.35
C TRP A 92 0.58 -6.73 -12.32
N ASP A 93 0.12 -6.94 -13.55
CA ASP A 93 0.90 -7.60 -14.59
C ASP A 93 2.32 -7.03 -14.76
N TRP A 94 2.46 -5.70 -14.75
CA TRP A 94 3.75 -5.04 -14.91
C TRP A 94 4.72 -5.31 -13.76
N GLN A 95 4.21 -5.58 -12.54
CA GLN A 95 5.01 -5.83 -11.33
C GLN A 95 5.66 -7.22 -11.35
N PHE A 96 5.08 -8.21 -12.05
CA PHE A 96 5.68 -9.55 -12.15
C PHE A 96 7.04 -9.57 -12.86
N ARG A 97 7.33 -8.56 -13.68
CA ARG A 97 8.66 -8.40 -14.30
C ARG A 97 9.75 -8.11 -13.27
N HIS A 98 9.36 -7.62 -12.10
CA HIS A 98 10.26 -7.25 -11.02
C HIS A 98 10.32 -8.30 -9.90
N ILE A 99 9.43 -9.30 -9.91
CA ILE A 99 9.42 -10.39 -8.92
C ILE A 99 9.35 -11.72 -9.68
N PRO A 100 10.46 -12.20 -10.26
CA PRO A 100 10.42 -13.32 -11.18
C PRO A 100 10.00 -14.64 -10.50
N HIS A 101 10.34 -14.86 -9.23
CA HIS A 101 10.01 -16.12 -8.52
C HIS A 101 8.50 -16.31 -8.29
N VAL A 102 7.69 -15.24 -8.30
CA VAL A 102 6.23 -15.39 -8.17
C VAL A 102 5.54 -15.72 -9.49
N GLN A 103 6.23 -15.64 -10.63
CA GLN A 103 5.62 -15.91 -11.93
C GLN A 103 5.10 -17.35 -12.04
N ASP A 104 5.73 -18.31 -11.36
CA ASP A 104 5.32 -19.71 -11.36
C ASP A 104 4.02 -19.94 -10.56
N LYS A 105 3.64 -19.00 -9.70
CA LYS A 105 2.38 -19.02 -8.95
C LYS A 105 1.18 -18.53 -9.75
N ILE A 106 1.40 -17.99 -10.96
CA ILE A 106 0.34 -17.48 -11.83
C ILE A 106 -0.22 -18.64 -12.67
N SER A 107 -1.54 -18.81 -12.67
CA SER A 107 -2.19 -19.84 -13.49
C SER A 107 -1.93 -19.63 -14.99
N ARG A 108 -1.84 -20.74 -15.75
CA ARG A 108 -1.63 -20.69 -17.20
C ARG A 108 -2.70 -19.86 -17.93
N GLN A 109 -3.96 -19.94 -17.47
CA GLN A 109 -5.07 -19.14 -18.01
C GLN A 109 -4.82 -17.64 -17.85
N LYS A 110 -4.36 -17.19 -16.67
CA LYS A 110 -4.01 -15.78 -16.45
C LYS A 110 -2.80 -15.35 -17.28
N LYS A 111 -1.76 -16.18 -17.40
CA LYS A 111 -0.61 -15.91 -18.28
C LYS A 111 -1.04 -15.71 -19.74
N LEU A 112 -1.99 -16.54 -20.22
CA LEU A 112 -2.57 -16.41 -21.56
C LEU A 112 -3.39 -15.12 -21.72
N LEU A 113 -4.21 -14.77 -20.72
CA LEU A 113 -4.97 -13.51 -20.69
C LEU A 113 -4.03 -12.29 -20.76
N PHE A 114 -2.95 -12.30 -20.00
CA PHE A 114 -1.97 -11.20 -20.01
C PHE A 114 -1.32 -11.07 -21.39
N LYS A 115 -0.89 -12.19 -21.97
CA LYS A 115 -0.27 -12.24 -23.30
C LYS A 115 -1.23 -11.76 -24.41
N SER A 116 -2.50 -12.14 -24.36
CA SER A 116 -3.49 -11.72 -25.36
C SER A 116 -3.73 -10.21 -25.31
N ILE A 117 -3.87 -9.63 -24.12
CA ILE A 117 -4.05 -8.19 -23.93
C ILE A 117 -2.83 -7.41 -24.42
N HIS A 118 -1.60 -7.86 -24.11
CA HIS A 118 -0.38 -7.22 -24.62
C HIS A 118 -0.27 -7.27 -26.14
N THR A 119 -0.62 -8.41 -26.74
CA THR A 119 -0.60 -8.59 -28.20
C THR A 119 -1.61 -7.65 -28.87
N MET A 120 -2.82 -7.53 -28.30
CA MET A 120 -3.83 -6.58 -28.78
C MET A 120 -3.37 -5.13 -28.66
N ASP A 121 -2.73 -4.76 -27.55
CA ASP A 121 -2.24 -3.41 -27.31
C ASP A 121 -1.07 -3.05 -28.26
N ALA A 122 -0.20 -4.01 -28.58
CA ALA A 122 0.85 -3.85 -29.58
C ALA A 122 0.29 -3.68 -31.00
N LEU A 123 -0.71 -4.50 -31.38
CA LEU A 123 -1.41 -4.38 -32.67
C LEU A 123 -2.17 -3.05 -32.78
N GLY A 124 -2.83 -2.61 -31.71
CA GLY A 124 -3.52 -1.33 -31.64
C GLY A 124 -2.59 -0.13 -31.82
N ARG A 125 -1.37 -0.19 -31.27
CA ARG A 125 -0.32 0.83 -31.47
C ARG A 125 0.24 0.81 -32.90
N GLY A 126 0.40 -0.36 -33.51
CA GLY A 126 0.86 -0.50 -34.90
C GLY A 126 -0.16 -0.03 -35.95
N LEU A 127 -1.45 -0.04 -35.64
CA LEU A 127 -2.53 0.38 -36.54
C LEU A 127 -2.82 1.88 -36.51
N GLY A 128 -2.09 2.68 -35.72
CA GLY A 128 -2.31 4.11 -35.49
C GLY A 128 -2.23 5.05 -36.70
N LYS A 129 -1.92 4.53 -37.91
CA LYS A 129 -1.85 5.32 -39.16
C LYS A 129 -2.69 4.76 -40.32
N SER A 130 -3.52 3.72 -40.11
CA SER A 130 -4.27 3.09 -41.20
C SER A 130 -5.78 3.40 -41.17
N PRO A 131 -6.43 3.66 -42.32
CA PRO A 131 -7.88 3.95 -42.41
C PRO A 131 -8.78 2.78 -41.96
N LEU A 132 -8.21 1.60 -41.69
CA LEU A 132 -8.89 0.40 -41.18
C LEU A 132 -9.46 0.53 -39.75
N ARG A 133 -9.21 1.64 -39.05
CA ARG A 133 -9.76 1.92 -37.70
C ARG A 133 -11.30 2.02 -37.67
N LYS A 134 -11.96 2.14 -38.83
CA LYS A 134 -13.43 2.20 -38.96
C LYS A 134 -14.12 0.83 -39.06
N SER A 135 -13.36 -0.26 -39.04
CA SER A 135 -13.92 -1.63 -39.06
C SER A 135 -14.59 -1.95 -37.72
N PHE A 136 -15.86 -2.36 -37.76
CA PHE A 136 -16.73 -2.67 -36.61
C PHE A 136 -16.09 -3.54 -35.49
N PRO A 137 -15.24 -4.57 -35.75
CA PRO A 137 -14.66 -5.36 -34.66
C PRO A 137 -13.54 -4.66 -33.87
N VAL A 138 -12.86 -3.66 -34.45
CA VAL A 138 -11.74 -2.95 -33.79
C VAL A 138 -12.25 -1.94 -32.75
N LYS A 139 -13.41 -1.34 -33.00
CA LYS A 139 -14.03 -0.34 -32.11
C LYS A 139 -14.49 -0.97 -30.80
N VAL A 140 -15.21 -2.08 -30.87
CA VAL A 140 -15.67 -2.84 -29.70
C VAL A 140 -14.48 -3.34 -28.86
N LEU A 141 -13.41 -3.80 -29.51
CA LEU A 141 -12.18 -4.17 -28.81
C LEU A 141 -11.55 -2.98 -28.07
N SER A 142 -11.48 -1.82 -28.71
CA SER A 142 -10.89 -0.61 -28.11
C SER A 142 -11.68 -0.08 -26.92
N GLU A 143 -13.00 -0.28 -26.91
CA GLU A 143 -13.89 0.11 -25.81
C GLU A 143 -13.82 -0.87 -24.63
N ALA A 144 -13.59 -2.17 -24.88
CA ALA A 144 -13.45 -3.18 -23.83
C ALA A 144 -12.04 -3.27 -23.20
N LEU A 145 -11.02 -2.79 -23.92
CA LEU A 145 -9.60 -2.84 -23.53
C LEU A 145 -9.30 -2.24 -22.13
N PRO A 146 -9.88 -1.09 -21.73
CA PRO A 146 -9.70 -0.55 -20.39
C PRO A 146 -10.24 -1.46 -19.28
N ALA A 147 -11.38 -2.13 -19.50
CA ALA A 147 -11.94 -3.08 -18.54
C ALA A 147 -11.07 -4.33 -18.40
N PHE A 148 -10.52 -4.84 -19.51
CA PHE A 148 -9.57 -5.94 -19.50
C PHE A 148 -8.24 -5.57 -18.82
N LYS A 149 -7.73 -4.35 -19.04
CA LYS A 149 -6.53 -3.84 -18.33
C LYS A 149 -6.73 -3.79 -16.80
N ARG A 150 -7.95 -3.54 -16.32
CA ARG A 150 -8.28 -3.59 -14.87
C ARG A 150 -8.25 -5.02 -14.30
N GLN A 151 -8.35 -6.05 -15.15
CA GLN A 151 -8.27 -7.46 -14.75
C GLN A 151 -6.84 -8.02 -14.77
N LEU A 152 -5.84 -7.22 -15.17
CA LEU A 152 -4.43 -7.60 -15.19
C LEU A 152 -3.81 -7.59 -13.78
N ASN A 153 -4.41 -8.33 -12.85
CA ASN A 153 -3.88 -8.52 -11.51
C ASN A 153 -4.13 -9.92 -10.94
N VAL A 154 -3.31 -10.30 -9.95
CA VAL A 154 -3.41 -11.53 -9.17
C VAL A 154 -3.28 -11.16 -7.70
N ARG A 155 -4.00 -11.86 -6.82
CA ARG A 155 -3.78 -11.78 -5.39
C ARG A 155 -2.88 -12.94 -4.97
N LEU A 156 -1.74 -12.66 -4.36
CA LEU A 156 -0.81 -13.67 -3.86
C LEU A 156 -0.67 -13.51 -2.35
N GLN A 157 -0.44 -14.61 -1.65
CA GLN A 157 -0.15 -14.54 -0.22
C GLN A 157 1.22 -13.89 -0.02
N PRO A 158 1.43 -13.10 1.05
CA PRO A 158 2.75 -12.54 1.30
C PRO A 158 3.82 -13.65 1.43
N ASN A 159 3.48 -14.88 1.83
CA ASN A 159 4.43 -16.00 1.90
C ASN A 159 5.03 -16.36 0.54
N ASP A 160 4.23 -16.28 -0.52
CA ASP A 160 4.71 -16.56 -1.87
C ASP A 160 5.65 -15.46 -2.37
N ILE A 161 5.40 -14.21 -1.96
CA ILE A 161 6.17 -13.03 -2.40
C ILE A 161 7.48 -12.92 -1.61
N PHE A 162 7.40 -13.06 -0.29
CA PHE A 162 8.53 -12.86 0.63
C PHE A 162 9.26 -14.15 0.98
N GLN A 163 8.94 -15.27 0.31
CA GLN A 163 9.62 -16.56 0.48
C GLN A 163 9.67 -16.98 1.97
N GLU A 164 8.50 -16.95 2.61
CA GLU A 164 8.31 -17.28 4.04
C GLU A 164 9.00 -16.34 5.04
N ARG A 165 9.62 -15.24 4.60
CA ARG A 165 10.19 -14.22 5.50
C ARG A 165 9.08 -13.32 6.07
N PHE A 166 8.76 -13.53 7.35
CA PHE A 166 7.78 -12.74 8.09
C PHE A 166 8.34 -12.21 9.38
N CYS A 167 7.86 -11.02 9.74
CA CYS A 167 8.03 -10.44 11.05
C CYS A 167 6.65 -10.15 11.61
N LYS A 168 6.32 -10.79 12.74
CA LYS A 168 4.99 -10.67 13.37
C LYS A 168 4.74 -9.25 13.87
N SER A 169 5.76 -8.67 14.51
CA SER A 169 5.77 -7.28 14.93
C SER A 169 7.20 -6.76 15.06
N ALA A 170 7.37 -5.44 14.87
CA ALA A 170 8.64 -4.74 15.00
C ALA A 170 8.42 -3.28 15.44
N PRO A 171 9.40 -2.60 16.06
CA PRO A 171 9.31 -1.15 16.23
C PRO A 171 9.33 -0.44 14.88
N ILE A 172 8.94 0.84 14.82
CA ILE A 172 9.12 1.66 13.62
C ILE A 172 10.46 2.37 13.74
N ASP A 173 11.44 2.03 12.90
CA ASP A 173 12.74 2.69 12.90
C ASP A 173 12.78 3.85 11.90
N LYS A 174 12.22 3.62 10.71
CA LYS A 174 12.27 4.55 9.57
C LYS A 174 10.89 4.74 8.95
N ILE A 175 10.59 5.98 8.55
CA ILE A 175 9.31 6.36 7.94
C ILE A 175 9.57 6.96 6.56
N PHE A 176 8.90 6.44 5.55
CA PHE A 176 8.97 6.95 4.18
C PHE A 176 7.61 7.45 3.75
N LEU A 177 7.51 8.73 3.41
CA LEU A 177 6.39 9.28 2.67
C LEU A 177 6.66 9.10 1.18
N ILE A 178 5.98 8.15 0.54
CA ILE A 178 6.15 7.84 -0.88
C ILE A 178 5.06 8.47 -1.73
N MET A 179 5.46 9.06 -2.86
CA MET A 179 4.57 9.69 -3.83
C MET A 179 5.08 9.46 -5.24
N SER A 180 4.15 9.30 -6.19
CA SER A 180 4.48 9.26 -7.61
C SER A 180 4.54 10.68 -8.22
N HIS A 181 5.43 10.89 -9.19
CA HIS A 181 5.49 12.11 -10.02
C HIS A 181 5.74 11.77 -11.51
N ASP A 182 5.68 12.78 -12.37
CA ASP A 182 5.86 12.61 -13.82
C ASP A 182 7.34 12.55 -14.27
N ASP A 183 8.29 12.91 -13.40
CA ASP A 183 9.73 12.80 -13.69
C ASP A 183 10.19 11.33 -13.67
N ALA A 184 11.19 10.98 -14.47
CA ALA A 184 11.75 9.62 -14.54
C ALA A 184 12.73 9.29 -13.39
N SER A 185 13.23 10.32 -12.70
CA SER A 185 14.16 10.17 -11.58
C SER A 185 13.49 9.63 -10.32
N ILE A 186 14.28 9.04 -9.42
CA ILE A 186 13.81 8.69 -8.07
C ILE A 186 14.61 9.53 -7.11
N THR A 187 13.93 10.28 -6.25
CA THR A 187 14.58 11.10 -5.23
C THR A 187 14.18 10.62 -3.85
N VAL A 188 15.16 10.58 -2.95
CA VAL A 188 14.96 10.29 -1.54
C VAL A 188 15.69 11.36 -0.76
N GLU A 189 14.97 12.08 0.09
CA GLU A 189 15.50 13.17 0.89
C GLU A 189 14.97 13.11 2.32
N PRO A 190 15.74 13.58 3.32
CA PRO A 190 15.25 13.71 4.69
C PRO A 190 13.99 14.56 4.75
N TYR A 191 13.06 14.18 5.63
CA TYR A 191 11.81 14.88 5.82
C TYR A 191 11.41 14.89 7.31
N ALA A 192 10.58 15.85 7.72
CA ALA A 192 10.13 15.93 9.10
C ALA A 192 9.07 14.86 9.38
N ALA A 193 9.28 14.05 10.42
CA ALA A 193 8.34 13.00 10.79
C ALA A 193 6.98 13.58 11.18
N GLU A 194 6.97 14.74 11.84
CA GLU A 194 5.79 15.51 12.21
C GLU A 194 4.99 15.94 10.97
N ALA A 195 5.68 16.37 9.90
CA ALA A 195 5.02 16.74 8.65
C ALA A 195 4.39 15.53 7.95
N ILE A 196 5.00 14.34 8.05
CA ILE A 196 4.37 13.10 7.56
C ILE A 196 3.14 12.77 8.40
N ALA A 197 3.23 12.87 9.73
CA ALA A 197 2.11 12.63 10.64
C ALA A 197 0.91 13.52 10.28
N GLU A 198 1.13 14.83 10.09
CA GLU A 198 0.10 15.78 9.68
C GLU A 198 -0.56 15.40 8.34
N GLN A 199 0.23 15.04 7.33
CA GLN A 199 -0.29 14.61 6.03
C GLN A 199 -1.09 13.30 6.13
N MET A 200 -0.63 12.37 6.96
CA MET A 200 -1.26 11.07 7.11
C MET A 200 -2.60 11.11 7.85
N ILE A 201 -2.88 12.13 8.66
CA ILE A 201 -4.22 12.36 9.21
C ILE A 201 -5.22 12.47 8.05
N SER A 202 -4.91 13.27 7.02
CA SER A 202 -5.80 13.47 5.87
C SER A 202 -6.03 12.17 5.10
N SER A 203 -4.97 11.35 4.91
CA SER A 203 -5.10 10.05 4.26
C SER A 203 -5.96 9.08 5.08
N ASN A 204 -5.79 9.02 6.40
CA ASN A 204 -6.58 8.16 7.27
C ASN A 204 -8.05 8.57 7.30
N GLN A 205 -8.33 9.88 7.31
CA GLN A 205 -9.69 10.41 7.25
C GLN A 205 -10.36 10.09 5.91
N TYR A 206 -9.62 10.15 4.81
CA TYR A 206 -10.11 9.76 3.49
C TYR A 206 -10.57 8.29 3.46
N GLU A 207 -9.78 7.38 4.03
CA GLU A 207 -10.13 5.95 4.10
C GLU A 207 -11.36 5.67 4.99
N LEU A 208 -11.63 6.53 5.98
CA LEU A 208 -12.81 6.43 6.85
C LEU A 208 -14.06 7.10 6.27
N MET A 209 -13.96 7.85 5.16
CA MET A 209 -15.10 8.57 4.59
C MET A 209 -16.35 7.71 4.37
N PRO A 210 -16.27 6.49 3.79
CA PRO A 210 -17.47 5.67 3.58
C PRO A 210 -18.20 5.34 4.89
N PHE A 211 -17.46 5.10 5.98
CA PHE A 211 -18.05 4.88 7.30
C PHE A 211 -18.68 6.17 7.85
N LEU A 212 -17.96 7.30 7.74
CA LEU A 212 -18.43 8.59 8.24
C LEU A 212 -19.66 9.10 7.50
N GLU A 213 -19.82 8.80 6.22
CA GLU A 213 -21.04 9.09 5.46
C GLU A 213 -22.26 8.42 6.09
N HIS A 214 -22.15 7.14 6.44
CA HIS A 214 -23.22 6.41 7.14
C HIS A 214 -23.46 6.94 8.55
N TYR A 215 -22.40 7.22 9.31
CA TYR A 215 -22.52 7.77 10.67
C TYR A 215 -23.22 9.14 10.65
N ARG A 216 -22.89 10.02 9.69
CA ARG A 216 -23.55 11.31 9.52
C ARG A 216 -25.03 11.16 9.20
N ALA A 217 -25.38 10.28 8.25
CA ALA A 217 -26.78 9.99 7.94
C ALA A 217 -27.55 9.46 9.17
N PHE A 218 -26.92 8.59 9.96
CA PHE A 218 -27.49 8.08 11.21
C PHE A 218 -27.74 9.20 12.22
N THR A 219 -26.75 10.06 12.50
CA THR A 219 -26.91 11.16 13.47
C THR A 219 -27.89 12.25 13.00
N PHE A 220 -28.12 12.40 11.70
CA PHE A 220 -29.19 13.25 11.18
C PHE A 220 -30.57 12.70 11.54
N ALA A 221 -30.76 11.38 11.40
CA ALA A 221 -32.02 10.71 11.74
C ALA A 221 -32.25 10.56 13.25
N PHE A 222 -31.16 10.41 14.02
CA PHE A 222 -31.17 10.17 15.48
C PHE A 222 -30.15 11.07 16.21
N PRO A 223 -30.42 12.38 16.36
CA PRO A 223 -29.45 13.36 16.89
C PRO A 223 -28.98 13.08 18.33
N GLU A 224 -29.76 12.37 19.12
CA GLU A 224 -29.47 11.99 20.51
C GLU A 224 -28.53 10.77 20.63
N LEU A 225 -28.35 9.99 19.55
CA LEU A 225 -27.57 8.75 19.55
C LEU A 225 -26.13 8.95 19.05
N ARG A 226 -25.52 10.09 19.37
CA ARG A 226 -24.12 10.38 19.01
C ARG A 226 -23.15 9.51 19.78
N ASN A 227 -22.02 9.21 19.14
CA ASN A 227 -20.93 8.48 19.75
C ASN A 227 -19.74 9.44 20.02
N PRO A 228 -19.47 9.79 21.28
CA PRO A 228 -18.39 10.73 21.62
C PRO A 228 -17.00 10.30 21.14
N PHE A 229 -16.74 8.99 21.04
CA PHE A 229 -15.47 8.48 20.50
C PHE A 229 -15.36 8.78 19.00
N LEU A 230 -16.41 8.53 18.21
CA LEU A 230 -16.40 8.84 16.77
C LEU A 230 -16.30 10.34 16.51
N ASP A 231 -16.86 11.15 17.41
CA ASP A 231 -16.84 12.61 17.31
C ASP A 231 -15.46 13.21 17.65
N SER A 232 -14.59 12.48 18.37
CA SER A 232 -13.25 12.92 18.79
C SER A 232 -12.10 12.07 18.20
N MET A 233 -12.43 11.20 17.24
CA MET A 233 -11.48 10.22 16.73
C MET A 233 -10.32 10.86 15.94
N THR A 234 -10.55 12.02 15.31
CA THR A 234 -9.55 12.73 14.51
C THR A 234 -8.46 13.32 15.41
N GLU A 235 -8.86 13.88 16.55
CA GLU A 235 -7.95 14.39 17.56
C GLU A 235 -7.11 13.26 18.15
N LEU A 236 -7.74 12.12 18.45
CA LEU A 236 -7.03 10.93 18.92
C LEU A 236 -6.05 10.38 17.87
N GLN A 237 -6.44 10.33 16.59
CA GLN A 237 -5.53 9.91 15.51
C GLN A 237 -4.33 10.83 15.38
N SER A 238 -4.54 12.15 15.46
CA SER A 238 -3.47 13.15 15.41
C SER A 238 -2.50 12.97 16.57
N GLU A 239 -3.02 12.83 17.80
CA GLU A 239 -2.22 12.58 19.00
C GLU A 239 -1.35 11.33 18.87
N LEU A 240 -1.95 10.21 18.43
CA LEU A 240 -1.23 8.93 18.29
C LEU A 240 -0.21 8.97 17.15
N LEU A 241 -0.51 9.62 16.01
CA LEU A 241 0.43 9.76 14.89
C LEU A 241 1.67 10.55 15.31
N VAL A 242 1.49 11.70 15.96
CA VAL A 242 2.59 12.54 16.43
C VAL A 242 3.45 11.75 17.44
N LYS A 243 2.83 11.05 18.39
CA LYS A 243 3.56 10.23 19.37
C LYS A 243 4.34 9.09 18.72
N ALA A 244 3.73 8.34 17.81
CA ALA A 244 4.37 7.21 17.15
C ALA A 244 5.56 7.62 16.26
N PHE A 245 5.49 8.82 15.67
CA PHE A 245 6.48 9.31 14.71
C PHE A 245 7.58 10.16 15.36
N ALA A 246 7.38 10.61 16.60
CA ALA A 246 8.31 11.44 17.32
C ALA A 246 9.71 10.80 17.40
N GLY A 247 10.73 11.56 16.98
CA GLY A 247 12.14 11.14 17.04
C GLY A 247 12.54 10.06 16.03
N ARG A 248 11.65 9.66 15.11
CA ARG A 248 11.96 8.68 14.06
C ARG A 248 12.63 9.35 12.86
N GLU A 249 13.53 8.63 12.20
CA GLU A 249 14.10 9.10 10.95
C GLU A 249 13.05 8.99 9.84
N ALA A 250 12.84 10.10 9.13
CA ALA A 250 11.80 10.22 8.12
C ALA A 250 12.37 10.73 6.80
N TYR A 251 11.79 10.24 5.70
CA TYR A 251 12.21 10.58 4.34
C TYR A 251 11.01 10.77 3.44
N ARG A 252 11.17 11.62 2.43
CA ARG A 252 10.26 11.73 1.30
C ARG A 252 10.85 11.01 0.10
N VAL A 253 10.03 10.18 -0.54
CA VAL A 253 10.39 9.42 -1.75
C VAL A 253 9.49 9.86 -2.88
N LEU A 254 10.09 10.36 -3.97
CA LEU A 254 9.38 10.65 -5.20
C LEU A 254 9.84 9.70 -6.31
N HIS A 255 8.91 9.14 -7.08
CA HIS A 255 9.23 8.16 -8.12
C HIS A 255 8.30 8.24 -9.35
N PRO A 256 8.73 7.78 -10.54
CA PRO A 256 7.85 7.65 -11.69
C PRO A 256 6.79 6.56 -11.47
N TYR A 257 5.65 6.64 -12.16
CA TYR A 257 4.70 5.53 -12.25
C TYR A 257 4.48 5.09 -13.70
N PRO A 258 4.68 3.80 -14.05
CA PRO A 258 5.16 2.71 -13.20
C PRO A 258 6.65 2.84 -12.84
N VAL A 259 7.03 2.30 -11.68
CA VAL A 259 8.42 2.35 -11.17
C VAL A 259 9.14 1.02 -11.40
N ALA A 260 10.45 1.06 -11.67
CA ALA A 260 11.27 -0.14 -11.64
C ALA A 260 11.70 -0.45 -10.20
N PHE A 261 11.37 -1.64 -9.70
CA PHE A 261 11.64 -2.02 -8.30
C PHE A 261 13.12 -1.98 -7.93
N GLU A 262 14.00 -2.39 -8.83
CA GLU A 262 15.45 -2.34 -8.58
C GLU A 262 15.97 -0.90 -8.44
N ALA A 263 15.43 0.03 -9.22
CA ALA A 263 15.78 1.44 -9.11
C ALA A 263 15.26 2.04 -7.80
N LEU A 264 14.02 1.70 -7.42
CA LEU A 264 13.43 2.14 -6.15
C LEU A 264 14.19 1.58 -4.94
N TYR A 265 14.55 0.29 -4.97
CA TYR A 265 15.40 -0.33 -3.97
C TYR A 265 16.76 0.37 -3.88
N THR A 266 17.45 0.57 -5.01
CA THR A 266 18.76 1.23 -5.05
C THR A 266 18.72 2.63 -4.44
N ALA A 267 17.64 3.39 -4.69
CA ALA A 267 17.47 4.73 -4.16
C ALA A 267 17.13 4.75 -2.66
N MET A 268 16.30 3.81 -2.18
CA MET A 268 15.85 3.77 -0.78
C MET A 268 16.86 3.07 0.15
N LYS A 269 17.59 2.06 -0.33
CA LYS A 269 18.49 1.21 0.47
C LYS A 269 19.42 2.00 1.41
N PRO A 270 20.10 3.09 1.01
CA PRO A 270 21.00 3.83 1.90
C PRO A 270 20.33 4.39 3.17
N TYR A 271 19.00 4.53 3.14
CA TYR A 271 18.19 5.08 4.23
C TYR A 271 17.49 4.00 5.07
N CYS A 272 17.47 2.75 4.57
CA CYS A 272 16.84 1.60 5.21
C CYS A 272 17.80 0.79 6.10
N GLU A 273 19.05 1.22 6.23
CA GLU A 273 20.08 0.56 7.04
C GLU A 273 20.46 1.43 8.26
N SER A 274 20.91 0.79 9.34
CA SER A 274 21.41 1.52 10.51
C SER A 274 22.76 2.15 10.18
N LYS A 275 22.97 3.42 10.56
CA LYS A 275 24.26 4.12 10.39
C LYS A 275 25.44 3.39 11.07
N ALA A 276 25.17 2.51 12.03
CA ALA A 276 26.20 1.72 12.70
C ALA A 276 26.87 0.65 11.82
N ALA A 277 26.23 0.21 10.72
CA ALA A 277 26.75 -0.90 9.90
C ALA A 277 27.81 -0.49 8.85
N VAL A 278 28.07 0.82 8.67
CA VAL A 278 28.99 1.35 7.63
C VAL A 278 30.39 1.65 8.20
N GLY A 279 30.63 1.39 9.49
CA GLY A 279 31.84 1.81 10.21
C GLY A 279 32.98 0.78 10.37
N GLU A 280 32.78 -0.50 10.06
CA GLU A 280 33.80 -1.54 10.27
C GLU A 280 34.23 -2.18 8.93
N GLY A 281 35.04 -1.46 8.15
CA GLY A 281 35.55 -2.01 6.89
C GLY A 281 36.60 -1.19 6.15
N SER A 282 37.23 -0.21 6.80
CA SER A 282 38.38 0.49 6.23
C SER A 282 39.28 1.05 7.33
N LYS A 283 40.13 0.19 7.89
CA LYS A 283 41.51 0.50 8.27
C LYS A 283 42.37 -0.74 8.03
#